data_AF-A0AAC8YZ32-F1
#
_entry.id   AF-A0AAC8YZ32-F1
#
_cell.length_a   1.000
_cell.length_b   1.000
_cell.length_c   1.000
_cell.angle_alpha   90.00
_cell.angle_beta   90.00
_cell.angle_gamma   90.00
#
_symmetry.space_group_name_H-M   'P 1'
#
loop_
_entity.id
_entity.type
_entity.pdbx_description
1 polymer ?
#
loop_
_entity_poly.entity_id
_entity_poly.type
_entity_poly.pdbx_seq_one_letter_code
_entity_poly.pdbx_strand_id
1 'polypeptide(L)' 'MRFEMVTIARDEFEAMRASLPCATREGLFETYRISQNSWYKLRDGQPVKRATLDRLRERYREVTGA' A
#
# COMPACT_ATOMS: atom_id res chain seq x y z
N MET A 1 -7.47 -13.62 -18.21
CA MET A 1 -6.58 -12.46 -17.91
C MET A 1 -5.60 -12.90 -16.82
N ARG A 2 -4.30 -12.93 -17.10
CA ARG A 2 -3.27 -13.24 -16.09
C ARG A 2 -2.94 -11.94 -15.37
N PHE A 3 -3.08 -11.91 -14.04
CA PHE A 3 -2.65 -10.74 -13.25
C PHE A 3 -1.17 -10.86 -12.95
N GLU A 4 -0.44 -9.75 -13.06
CA GLU A 4 0.93 -9.68 -12.57
C GLU A 4 0.93 -9.47 -11.07
N MET A 5 1.73 -10.28 -10.38
CA MET A 5 1.87 -10.26 -8.93
C MET A 5 3.25 -9.74 -8.57
N VAL A 6 3.31 -8.77 -7.67
CA VAL A 6 4.54 -8.03 -7.32
C VAL A 6 4.63 -7.82 -5.82
N THR A 7 5.86 -7.69 -5.31
CA THR A 7 6.17 -7.29 -3.94
C THR A 7 6.70 -5.85 -3.92
N ILE A 8 6.80 -5.28 -2.73
CA ILE A 8 7.51 -4.00 -2.50
C ILE A 8 8.74 -4.22 -1.64
N ALA A 9 9.69 -3.30 -1.75
CA ALA A 9 10.82 -3.25 -0.85
C ALA A 9 10.38 -2.83 0.56
N ARG A 10 11.12 -3.26 1.58
CA ARG A 10 10.80 -3.00 2.99
C ARG A 10 10.82 -1.50 3.31
N ASP A 11 11.83 -0.79 2.82
CA ASP A 11 12.00 0.65 2.99
C ASP A 11 10.85 1.44 2.37
N GLU A 12 10.38 1.04 1.18
CA GLU A 12 9.19 1.61 0.55
C GLU A 12 7.95 1.42 1.43
N PHE A 13 7.75 0.22 1.99
CA PHE A 13 6.65 -0.04 2.92
C PHE A 13 6.73 0.85 4.17
N GLU A 14 7.90 0.95 4.80
CA GLU A 14 8.06 1.76 6.01
C GLU A 14 7.84 3.25 5.72
N ALA A 15 8.22 3.74 4.53
CA ALA A 15 7.91 5.12 4.10
C ALA A 15 6.40 5.36 3.98
N MET A 16 5.64 4.43 3.38
CA MET A 16 4.18 4.52 3.32
C MET A 16 3.53 4.39 4.70
N ARG A 17 4.11 3.58 5.60
CA ARG A 17 3.62 3.44 6.97
C ARG A 17 3.85 4.71 7.79
N ALA A 18 4.98 5.38 7.60
CA ALA A 18 5.32 6.60 8.33
C ALA A 18 4.36 7.76 8.02
N SER A 19 3.80 7.82 6.82
CA SER A 19 2.78 8.83 6.44
C SER A 19 1.35 8.43 6.78
N LEU A 20 1.12 7.24 7.35
CA LEU A 20 -0.20 6.77 7.73
C LEU A 20 -0.53 7.20 9.18
N PRO A 21 -1.56 8.02 9.43
CA PRO A 21 -1.89 8.47 10.78
C PRO A 21 -2.28 7.32 11.72
N CYS A 22 -2.97 6.31 11.19
CA CYS A 22 -3.41 5.14 11.93
C CYS A 22 -3.56 3.91 11.01
N ALA A 23 -3.02 2.76 11.41
CA ALA A 23 -3.10 1.51 10.64
C ALA A 23 -4.36 0.67 10.93
N THR A 24 -5.49 1.33 11.20
CA THR A 24 -6.81 0.69 11.28
C THR A 24 -7.35 0.40 9.89
N ARG A 25 -8.39 -0.44 9.81
CA ARG A 25 -9.07 -0.74 8.54
C ARG A 25 -9.60 0.53 7.88
N GLU A 26 -10.22 1.40 8.68
CA GLU A 26 -10.79 2.69 8.28
C GLU A 26 -9.68 3.63 7.83
N GLY A 27 -8.61 3.78 8.63
CA GLY A 27 -7.47 4.65 8.29
C GLY A 27 -6.78 4.24 7.00
N LEU A 28 -6.57 2.93 6.79
CA LEU A 28 -6.00 2.40 5.54
C LEU A 28 -6.89 2.69 4.34
N PHE A 29 -8.20 2.58 4.49
CA PHE A 29 -9.13 2.86 3.40
C PHE A 29 -9.26 4.36 3.13
N GLU A 30 -9.26 5.20 4.16
CA GLU A 30 -9.35 6.65 4.02
C GLU A 30 -8.09 7.26 3.41
N THR A 31 -6.91 6.85 3.90
CA THR A 31 -5.62 7.34 3.41
C THR A 31 -5.27 6.73 2.06
N TYR A 32 -5.29 5.39 1.94
CA TYR A 32 -4.72 4.67 0.80
C TYR A 32 -5.71 3.93 -0.09
N ARG A 33 -7.00 3.91 0.24
CA ARG A 33 -8.04 3.23 -0.56
C ARG A 33 -7.75 1.74 -0.78
N ILE A 34 -7.04 1.11 0.15
CA ILE A 34 -6.75 -0.33 0.15
C ILE A 34 -7.39 -1.04 1.34
N SER A 35 -7.58 -2.35 1.21
CA SER A 35 -8.03 -3.18 2.34
C SER A 35 -6.90 -3.47 3.32
N GLN A 36 -7.26 -3.74 4.57
CA GLN A 36 -6.31 -4.18 5.61
C GLN A 36 -5.57 -5.46 5.23
N ASN A 37 -6.22 -6.39 4.52
CA ASN A 37 -5.58 -7.59 3.99
C ASN A 37 -4.45 -7.25 3.00
N SER A 38 -4.69 -6.31 2.08
CA SER A 38 -3.65 -5.87 1.14
C SER A 38 -2.48 -5.22 1.87
N TRP A 39 -2.76 -4.42 2.90
CA TRP A 39 -1.74 -3.83 3.75
C TRP A 39 -0.89 -4.87 4.48
N TYR A 40 -1.50 -5.90 5.07
CA TYR A 40 -0.75 -6.97 5.74
C TYR A 40 0.10 -7.78 4.76
N LYS A 41 -0.38 -8.02 3.54
CA LYS A 41 0.46 -8.65 2.51
C LYS A 41 1.70 -7.82 2.20
N LEU A 42 1.55 -6.51 2.02
CA LEU A 42 2.69 -5.61 1.80
C LEU A 42 3.66 -5.60 2.99
N ARG A 43 3.13 -5.51 4.21
CA ARG A 43 3.92 -5.62 5.46
C ARG A 43 4.71 -6.92 5.52
N ASP A 44 4.10 -8.03 5.12
CA ASP A 44 4.68 -9.37 5.27
C ASP A 44 5.49 -9.79 4.02
N GLY A 45 5.76 -8.86 3.09
CA GLY A 45 6.52 -9.11 1.86
C GLY A 45 5.81 -10.06 0.88
N GLN A 46 4.50 -10.22 1.02
CA GLN A 46 3.69 -11.10 0.19
C GLN A 46 3.25 -10.39 -1.10
N PRO A 47 3.14 -11.14 -2.21
CA PRO A 47 2.79 -10.56 -3.49
C PRO A 47 1.34 -10.05 -3.53
N VAL A 48 1.15 -8.89 -4.15
CA VAL A 48 -0.15 -8.27 -4.48
C VAL A 48 -0.25 -8.04 -6.00
N LYS A 49 -1.45 -7.72 -6.50
CA LYS A 49 -1.61 -7.36 -7.92
C LYS A 49 -0.84 -6.07 -8.21
N ARG A 50 -0.12 -6.00 -9.34
CA ARG A 50 0.59 -4.78 -9.77
C ARG A 50 -0.31 -3.55 -9.74
N ALA A 51 -1.54 -3.66 -10.27
CA ALA A 51 -2.51 -2.55 -10.26
C ALA A 51 -2.88 -2.06 -8.84
N THR A 52 -2.85 -2.92 -7.82
CA THR A 52 -3.08 -2.50 -6.43
C THR A 52 -1.90 -1.67 -5.92
N LEU A 53 -0.68 -2.10 -6.24
CA LEU A 53 0.52 -1.39 -5.84
C LEU A 53 0.68 -0.05 -6.56
N ASP A 54 0.39 0.00 -7.87
CA ASP A 54 0.50 1.24 -8.65
C ASP A 54 -0.45 2.32 -8.12
N ARG A 55 -1.71 1.95 -7.83
CA ARG A 55 -2.69 2.86 -7.21
C ARG A 55 -2.28 3.29 -5.79
N LEU A 56 -1.69 2.38 -5.01
CA LEU A 56 -1.18 2.72 -3.68
C LEU A 56 -0.05 3.75 -3.77
N ARG A 57 0.89 3.58 -4.72
CA ARG A 57 2.00 4.53 -4.95
C ARG A 57 1.51 5.89 -5.42
N GLU A 58 0.54 5.91 -6.33
CA GLU A 58 -0.12 7.14 -6.76
C GLU A 58 -0.76 7.86 -5.57
N ARG A 59 -1.54 7.13 -4.77
CA ARG A 59 -2.17 7.69 -3.58
C ARG A 59 -1.18 8.15 -2.51
N TYR A 60 -0.06 7.44 -2.36
CA TYR A 60 1.02 7.85 -1.47
C TYR A 60 1.63 9.20 -1.86
N ARG A 61 1.88 9.41 -3.16
CA ARG A 61 2.34 10.71 -3.69
C ARG A 61 1.34 11.83 -3.42
N GLU A 62 0.05 11.58 -3.63
CA GLU A 62 -1.00 12.56 -3.33
C GLU A 62 -1.05 12.96 -1.84
N VAL A 63 -0.86 11.99 -0.93
CA VAL A 63 -0.91 12.21 0.53
C VAL A 63 0.33 12.94 1.04
N THR A 64 1.49 12.69 0.45
CA THR A 64 2.78 13.22 0.93
C THR A 64 3.28 14.43 0.16
N GLY A 65 2.74 14.69 -1.04
CA GLY A 65 3.26 15.72 -1.96
C GLY A 65 4.60 15.36 -2.60
N ALA A 66 4.98 14.06 -2.58
CA ALA A 66 6.23 13.53 -3.13
C ALA A 66 6.17 13.21 -4.63
#